data_AF-A0A0U3PA42-F1
#
_entry.id   AF-A0A0U3PA42-F1
#
_cell.length_a   1.000
_cell.length_b   1.000
_cell.length_c   1.000
_cell.angle_alpha   90.00
_cell.angle_beta   90.00
_cell.angle_gamma   90.00
#
_symmetry.space_group_name_H-M   'P 1'
#
loop_
_entity.id
_entity.type
_entity.pdbx_description
1 polymer ?
#
loop_
_entity_poly.entity_id
_entity_poly.type
_entity_poly.pdbx_seq_one_letter_code
_entity_poly.pdbx_strand_id
1 'polypeptide(L)'
;MSLTRVILASGRSVDLTEVRLSSTYGGMLEGYPCKLVNDMRIKGLLRAAELAFPSGPIHLVAPPREYPDQYAGAFGPVEILPPVACIGSFRSGPLDPAHDPVLFRSGLTVVWFQPTTQVPDECEAEADLRELDWTELARDYEL
;
A
#
# COMPACT_ATOMS: atom_id res chain seq x y z
N MET A 1 -9.01 -7.88 15.63
CA MET A 1 -10.14 -7.05 15.17
C MET A 1 -9.74 -6.37 13.87
N SER A 2 -10.67 -6.07 12.97
CA SER A 2 -10.39 -5.31 11.74
C SER A 2 -10.62 -3.82 11.99
N LEU A 3 -9.83 -2.98 11.31
CA LEU A 3 -10.01 -1.53 11.29
C LEU A 3 -11.12 -1.15 10.30
N THR A 4 -11.13 -1.82 9.15
CA THR A 4 -12.07 -1.61 8.04
C THR A 4 -12.03 -2.84 7.14
N ARG A 5 -12.95 -2.89 6.19
CA ARG A 5 -13.08 -3.94 5.19
C ARG A 5 -13.06 -3.32 3.81
N VAL A 6 -12.41 -4.00 2.87
CA VAL A 6 -12.37 -3.60 1.46
C VAL A 6 -12.89 -4.77 0.63
N ILE A 7 -13.78 -4.47 -0.31
CA ILE A 7 -14.24 -5.44 -1.32
C ILE A 7 -13.40 -5.23 -2.57
N LEU A 8 -12.61 -6.25 -2.92
CA LEU A 8 -11.81 -6.29 -4.13
C LEU A 8 -12.71 -6.47 -5.36
N ALA A 9 -12.20 -6.12 -6.54
CA ALA A 9 -12.89 -6.30 -7.82
C ALA A 9 -13.22 -7.78 -8.10
N SER A 10 -12.45 -8.72 -7.53
CA SER A 10 -12.73 -10.16 -7.55
C SER A 10 -13.95 -10.58 -6.72
N GLY A 11 -14.55 -9.66 -5.96
CA GLY A 11 -15.61 -9.93 -4.99
C GLY A 11 -15.10 -10.46 -3.64
N ARG A 12 -13.78 -10.68 -3.49
CA ARG A 12 -13.19 -11.10 -2.22
C ARG A 12 -13.20 -9.96 -1.22
N SER A 13 -13.65 -10.26 -0.01
CA SER A 13 -13.53 -9.36 1.14
C SER A 13 -12.17 -9.52 1.80
N VAL A 14 -11.47 -8.40 2.01
CA VAL A 14 -10.22 -8.33 2.76
C VAL A 14 -10.37 -7.37 3.93
N ASP A 15 -9.89 -7.79 5.10
CA ASP A 15 -9.94 -7.01 6.33
C ASP A 15 -8.58 -6.33 6.54
N LEU A 16 -8.57 -5.01 6.70
CA LEU A 16 -7.38 -4.26 7.13
C LEU A 16 -7.22 -4.42 8.65
N THR A 17 -6.07 -4.89 9.12
CA THR A 17 -5.81 -5.13 10.54
C THR A 17 -4.87 -4.12 11.18
N GLU A 18 -3.94 -3.57 10.41
CA GLU A 18 -3.01 -2.53 10.84
C GLU A 18 -2.76 -1.57 9.67
N VAL A 19 -2.67 -0.27 9.95
CA VAL A 19 -2.25 0.74 8.96
C VAL A 19 -1.30 1.74 9.58
N ARG A 20 -0.25 2.10 8.85
CA ARG A 20 0.71 3.14 9.19
C ARG A 20 0.66 4.21 8.12
N LEU A 21 0.37 5.45 8.55
CA LEU A 21 0.31 6.62 7.69
C LEU A 21 1.51 7.52 7.96
N SER A 22 2.09 8.08 6.91
CA SER A 22 3.20 9.03 7.01
C SER A 22 3.11 10.09 5.91
N SER A 23 3.66 11.28 6.15
CA SER A 23 3.76 12.32 5.12
C SER A 23 4.83 11.94 4.11
N THR A 24 4.47 11.77 2.84
CA THR A 24 5.37 11.33 1.75
C THR A 24 6.65 12.19 1.66
N TYR A 25 6.48 13.50 1.78
CA TYR A 25 7.59 14.47 1.75
C TYR A 25 7.98 14.99 3.13
N GLY A 26 7.48 14.35 4.21
CA GLY A 26 7.83 14.72 5.58
C GLY A 26 9.34 14.65 5.82
N GLY A 27 9.91 15.70 6.42
CA GLY A 27 11.34 15.78 6.70
C GLY A 27 12.23 16.09 5.49
N MET A 28 11.67 16.45 4.34
CA MET A 28 12.43 17.06 3.25
C MET A 28 12.74 18.52 3.60
N LEU A 29 14.02 18.81 3.88
CA LEU A 29 14.48 20.16 4.24
C LEU A 29 14.81 21.01 3.01
N GLU A 30 15.40 20.39 1.99
CA GLU A 30 15.84 21.05 0.76
C GLU A 30 15.57 20.16 -0.47
N GLY A 31 15.51 20.78 -1.63
CA GLY A 31 15.20 20.15 -2.91
C GLY A 31 13.74 20.26 -3.30
N TYR A 32 13.33 19.44 -4.25
CA TYR A 32 11.96 19.38 -4.75
C TYR A 32 11.60 17.94 -5.10
N PRO A 33 10.29 17.58 -5.08
CA PRO A 33 9.83 16.29 -5.57
C PRO A 33 10.21 16.07 -7.02
N CYS A 34 10.97 15.00 -7.28
CA CYS A 34 11.35 14.57 -8.62
C CYS A 34 11.46 13.04 -8.64
N LYS A 35 11.57 12.46 -9.84
CA LYS A 35 11.63 11.01 -10.02
C LYS A 35 12.66 10.33 -9.11
N LEU A 36 13.88 10.86 -9.03
CA LEU A 36 14.95 10.28 -8.22
C LEU A 36 14.55 10.21 -6.73
N VAL A 37 14.00 11.31 -6.21
CA VAL A 37 13.60 11.39 -4.81
C VAL A 37 12.40 10.50 -4.53
N ASN A 38 11.40 10.48 -5.41
CA ASN A 38 10.22 9.63 -5.28
C ASN A 38 10.60 8.14 -5.29
N ASP A 39 11.48 7.73 -6.20
CA ASP A 39 11.93 6.34 -6.27
C ASP A 39 12.71 5.92 -5.01
N MET A 40 13.49 6.83 -4.42
CA MET A 40 14.14 6.60 -3.12
C MET A 40 13.12 6.49 -1.97
N ARG A 41 12.09 7.34 -1.95
CA ARG A 41 11.03 7.30 -0.94
C ARG A 41 10.24 5.99 -0.99
N ILE A 42 9.87 5.55 -2.19
CA ILE A 42 9.18 4.26 -2.41
C ILE A 42 10.05 3.10 -1.90
N LYS A 43 11.34 3.07 -2.24
CA LYS A 43 12.27 2.04 -1.74
C LYS A 43 12.38 2.04 -0.22
N GLY A 44 12.48 3.22 0.39
CA GLY A 44 12.51 3.35 1.86
C GLY A 44 11.23 2.85 2.52
N LEU A 45 10.08 3.14 1.91
CA LEU A 45 8.77 2.71 2.40
C LEU A 45 8.59 1.19 2.31
N LEU A 46 9.04 0.57 1.22
CA LEU A 46 9.06 -0.90 1.10
C LEU A 46 9.95 -1.53 2.16
N ARG A 47 11.13 -0.95 2.41
CA ARG A 47 12.01 -1.44 3.48
C ARG A 47 11.39 -1.28 4.86
N ALA A 48 10.65 -0.19 5.10
CA ALA A 48 9.91 0.00 6.34
C ALA A 48 8.77 -1.02 6.49
N ALA A 49 8.10 -1.39 5.40
CA ALA A 49 7.08 -2.44 5.39
C ALA A 49 7.68 -3.82 5.72
N GLU A 50 8.83 -4.17 5.14
CA GLU A 50 9.57 -5.40 5.46
C GLU A 50 9.94 -5.50 6.95
N LEU A 51 10.31 -4.38 7.56
CA LEU A 51 10.65 -4.34 8.99
C LEU A 51 9.41 -4.40 9.90
N ALA A 52 8.31 -3.78 9.49
CA ALA A 52 7.07 -3.76 10.25
C ALA A 52 6.30 -5.09 10.18
N PHE A 53 6.34 -5.76 9.03
CA PHE A 53 5.57 -6.98 8.73
C PHE A 53 6.49 -8.06 8.11
N PRO A 54 7.37 -8.68 8.91
CA PRO A 54 8.45 -9.52 8.38
C PRO A 54 8.01 -10.89 7.84
N SER A 55 6.78 -11.32 8.13
CA SER A 55 6.32 -12.70 7.91
C SER A 55 5.44 -12.91 6.68
N GLY A 56 5.19 -11.86 5.89
CA GLY A 56 4.24 -11.93 4.77
C GLY A 56 4.75 -11.29 3.48
N PRO A 57 4.10 -11.57 2.34
CA PRO A 57 4.38 -10.89 1.09
C PRO A 57 4.08 -9.40 1.21
N ILE A 58 4.84 -8.58 0.48
CA ILE A 58 4.66 -7.14 0.37
C ILE A 58 4.39 -6.80 -1.09
N HIS A 59 3.36 -6.00 -1.32
CA HIS A 59 3.00 -5.51 -2.64
C HIS A 59 2.94 -3.99 -2.66
N LEU A 60 3.55 -3.38 -3.67
CA LEU A 60 3.43 -1.95 -3.94
C LEU A 60 2.33 -1.73 -4.98
N VAL A 61 1.28 -1.00 -4.60
CA VAL A 61 0.39 -0.38 -5.57
C VAL A 61 1.13 0.81 -6.18
N ALA A 62 1.30 0.79 -7.51
CA ALA A 62 2.07 1.82 -8.21
C ALA A 62 1.38 3.18 -7.99
N PRO A 63 2.05 4.17 -7.37
CA PRO A 63 1.38 5.43 -7.07
C PRO A 63 1.18 6.25 -8.36
N PRO A 64 0.09 7.03 -8.44
CA PRO A 64 -0.04 8.03 -9.49
C PRO A 64 1.10 9.06 -9.37
N ARG A 65 1.60 9.51 -10.51
CA ARG A 65 2.68 10.50 -10.60
C ARG A 65 2.17 11.73 -11.34
N GLU A 66 2.09 12.84 -10.64
CA GLU A 66 1.72 14.13 -11.21
C GLU A 66 2.95 14.89 -11.68
N TYR A 67 2.88 15.45 -12.89
CA TYR A 67 3.95 16.27 -13.46
C TYR A 67 3.41 17.69 -13.68
N PRO A 68 3.51 18.57 -12.67
CA PRO A 68 3.06 19.94 -12.83
C PRO A 68 3.93 20.66 -13.88
N ASP A 69 3.31 21.56 -14.64
CA ASP A 69 3.99 22.37 -15.66
C ASP A 69 4.86 23.44 -14.98
N GLN A 70 6.01 22.98 -14.49
CA GLN A 70 7.02 23.77 -13.80
C GLN A 70 8.38 23.55 -14.47
N TYR A 71 9.25 24.55 -14.37
CA TYR A 71 10.59 24.46 -14.92
C TYR A 71 11.36 23.27 -14.34
N ALA A 72 12.01 22.49 -15.20
CA ALA A 72 12.82 21.36 -14.76
C ALA A 72 14.04 21.84 -13.97
N GLY A 73 14.16 21.39 -12.72
CA GLY A 73 15.34 21.66 -11.90
C GLY A 73 16.52 20.77 -12.29
N ALA A 74 17.60 20.86 -11.50
CA ALA A 74 18.85 20.12 -11.74
C ALA A 74 18.70 18.59 -11.76
N PHE A 75 17.63 18.05 -11.16
CA PHE A 75 17.34 16.62 -11.08
C PHE A 75 16.18 16.18 -11.99
N GLY A 76 15.84 17.00 -12.98
CA GLY A 76 14.74 16.75 -13.92
C GLY A 76 13.43 17.47 -13.55
N PRO A 77 12.33 17.13 -14.24
CA PRO A 77 11.03 17.77 -13.99
C PRO A 77 10.53 17.46 -12.58
N VAL A 78 9.67 18.35 -12.09
CA VAL A 78 8.92 18.10 -10.85
C VAL A 78 8.02 16.89 -11.08
N GLU A 79 8.04 15.96 -10.14
CA GLU A 79 7.18 14.77 -10.14
C GLU A 79 6.66 14.59 -8.72
N ILE A 80 5.34 14.57 -8.56
CA ILE A 80 4.68 14.55 -7.26
C ILE A 80 3.92 13.23 -7.10
N LEU A 81 4.14 12.58 -5.95
CA LEU A 81 3.35 11.46 -5.45
C LEU A 81 2.27 12.00 -4.50
N PRO A 82 1.21 11.23 -4.22
CA PRO A 82 0.23 11.61 -3.22
C PRO A 82 0.90 11.88 -1.85
N PRO A 83 0.38 12.86 -1.08
CA PRO A 83 1.03 13.38 0.13
C PRO A 83 1.04 12.41 1.30
N VAL A 84 0.21 11.37 1.31
CA VAL A 84 0.17 10.37 2.37
C VAL A 84 0.69 9.03 1.85
N ALA A 85 1.74 8.53 2.48
CA ALA A 85 2.31 7.21 2.25
C ALA A 85 1.77 6.21 3.29
N CYS A 86 1.29 5.07 2.81
CA CYS A 86 0.59 4.07 3.60
C CYS A 86 1.29 2.72 3.56
N ILE A 87 1.31 2.04 4.71
CA ILE A 87 1.62 0.61 4.81
C ILE A 87 0.49 -0.04 5.58
N GLY A 88 -0.20 -1.00 4.97
CA GLY A 88 -1.34 -1.68 5.56
C GLY A 88 -1.18 -3.20 5.54
N SER A 89 -1.53 -3.86 6.63
CA SER A 89 -1.62 -5.30 6.71
C SER A 89 -3.07 -5.73 6.47
N PHE A 90 -3.29 -6.53 5.45
CA PHE A 90 -4.59 -7.07 5.09
C PHE A 90 -4.61 -8.58 5.32
N ARG A 91 -5.80 -9.09 5.64
CA ARG A 91 -6.06 -10.53 5.73
C ARG A 91 -7.39 -10.91 5.13
N SER A 92 -7.51 -12.16 4.73
CA SER A 92 -8.77 -12.76 4.27
C SER A 92 -8.83 -14.24 4.72
N GLY A 93 -9.91 -14.92 4.34
CA GLY A 93 -9.96 -16.39 4.43
C GLY A 93 -8.82 -17.05 3.64
N PRO A 94 -8.50 -18.32 3.91
CA PRO A 94 -7.43 -19.01 3.20
C PRO A 94 -7.64 -19.00 1.67
N LEU A 95 -6.53 -19.07 0.94
CA LEU A 95 -6.50 -19.23 -0.50
C LEU A 95 -6.70 -20.70 -0.88
N ASP A 96 -6.04 -21.62 -0.17
CA ASP A 96 -6.18 -23.05 -0.39
C ASP A 96 -7.49 -23.57 0.23
N PRO A 97 -8.40 -24.15 -0.57
CA PRO A 97 -9.63 -24.76 -0.04
C PRO A 97 -9.41 -25.91 0.93
N ALA A 98 -8.22 -26.53 0.94
CA ALA A 98 -7.87 -27.60 1.88
C ALA A 98 -7.48 -27.08 3.28
N HIS A 99 -7.15 -25.79 3.42
CA HIS A 99 -6.84 -25.19 4.71
C HIS A 99 -8.11 -24.92 5.53
N ASP A 100 -8.08 -25.32 6.81
CA ASP A 100 -9.18 -25.05 7.73
C ASP A 100 -9.30 -23.53 7.96
N PRO A 101 -10.46 -22.90 7.65
CA PRO A 101 -10.67 -21.47 7.89
C PRO A 101 -10.71 -21.09 9.37
N VAL A 102 -10.60 -22.02 10.32
CA VAL A 102 -10.38 -21.71 11.74
C VAL A 102 -8.89 -21.56 12.03
N LEU A 103 -8.03 -22.34 11.36
CA LEU A 103 -6.59 -22.41 11.64
C LEU A 103 -5.76 -21.55 10.69
N PHE A 104 -6.28 -21.22 9.50
CA PHE A 104 -5.54 -20.51 8.46
C PHE A 104 -6.19 -19.20 8.04
N ARG A 105 -5.34 -18.27 7.63
CA ARG A 105 -5.70 -17.02 6.95
C ARG A 105 -4.77 -16.79 5.78
N SER A 106 -5.21 -15.99 4.82
CA SER A 106 -4.32 -15.38 3.85
C SER A 106 -3.96 -13.97 4.29
N GLY A 107 -2.71 -13.57 4.05
CA GLY A 107 -2.19 -12.27 4.43
C GLY A 107 -1.40 -11.60 3.31
N LEU A 108 -1.50 -10.27 3.25
CA LEU A 108 -0.73 -9.42 2.34
C LEU A 108 -0.46 -8.07 3.00
N THR A 109 0.78 -7.62 2.96
CA THR A 109 1.13 -6.25 3.30
C THR A 109 1.09 -5.42 2.02
N VAL A 110 0.32 -4.35 2.01
CA VAL A 110 0.17 -3.47 0.85
C VAL A 110 0.78 -2.11 1.18
N VAL A 111 1.56 -1.59 0.25
CA VAL A 111 2.13 -0.24 0.29
C VAL A 111 1.45 0.57 -0.80
N TRP A 112 0.90 1.74 -0.46
CA TRP A 112 0.22 2.62 -1.40
C TRP A 112 0.35 4.08 -0.98
N PHE A 113 -0.17 4.99 -1.80
CA PHE A 113 -0.13 6.43 -1.56
C PHE A 113 -1.49 7.03 -1.86
N GLN A 114 -1.97 7.93 -0.99
CA GLN A 114 -3.32 8.49 -1.06
C GLN A 114 -3.35 10.01 -0.78
N PRO A 115 -4.40 10.74 -1.22
CA PRO A 115 -4.48 12.19 -1.11
C PRO A 115 -4.76 12.71 0.31
N THR A 116 -5.47 11.94 1.13
CA THR A 116 -5.88 12.34 2.50
C THR A 116 -5.45 11.29 3.51
N THR A 117 -5.64 11.52 4.82
CA THR A 117 -5.36 10.52 5.86
C THR A 117 -6.53 9.58 6.12
N GLN A 118 -7.58 9.61 5.28
CA GLN A 118 -8.75 8.75 5.45
C GLN A 118 -8.40 7.31 5.08
N VAL A 119 -8.67 6.38 6.00
CA VAL A 119 -8.43 4.95 5.76
C VAL A 119 -9.45 4.45 4.73
N PRO A 120 -9.05 3.62 3.74
CA PRO A 120 -9.96 3.03 2.76
C PRO A 120 -11.17 2.37 3.43
N ASP A 121 -12.38 2.73 3.03
CA ASP A 121 -13.60 2.05 3.46
C ASP A 121 -14.16 1.12 2.38
N GLU A 122 -15.25 0.41 2.69
CA GLU A 122 -15.85 -0.59 1.81
C GLU A 122 -16.24 -0.04 0.43
N CYS A 123 -16.44 1.28 0.26
CA CYS A 123 -16.91 1.91 -0.98
C CYS A 123 -15.94 2.94 -1.58
N GLU A 124 -15.03 3.51 -0.79
CA GLU A 124 -14.11 4.59 -1.17
C GLU A 124 -12.64 4.15 -1.22
N ALA A 125 -12.35 2.86 -1.08
CA ALA A 125 -11.00 2.37 -1.33
C ALA A 125 -10.53 2.77 -2.74
N GLU A 126 -9.27 3.21 -2.84
CA GLU A 126 -8.66 3.60 -4.11
C GLU A 126 -8.82 2.47 -5.14
N ALA A 127 -9.11 2.84 -6.39
CA ALA A 127 -9.39 1.88 -7.45
C ALA A 127 -8.29 0.81 -7.54
N ASP A 128 -7.04 1.24 -7.49
CA ASP A 128 -5.88 0.35 -7.60
C ASP A 128 -5.73 -0.61 -6.40
N LEU A 129 -6.20 -0.23 -5.20
CA LEU A 129 -6.27 -1.15 -4.05
C LEU A 129 -7.36 -2.21 -4.23
N ARG A 130 -8.44 -1.90 -4.96
CA ARG A 130 -9.52 -2.86 -5.22
C ARG A 130 -9.14 -3.83 -6.34
N GLU A 131 -8.24 -3.43 -7.23
CA GLU A 131 -7.74 -4.24 -8.34
C GLU A 131 -6.64 -5.25 -7.94
N LEU A 132 -6.28 -5.33 -6.66
CA LEU A 132 -5.30 -6.30 -6.16
C LEU A 132 -5.70 -7.74 -6.52
N ASP A 133 -4.81 -8.44 -7.22
CA ASP A 133 -4.92 -9.89 -7.42
C ASP A 133 -4.49 -10.63 -6.15
N TRP A 134 -5.42 -10.72 -5.20
CA TRP A 134 -5.20 -11.37 -3.91
C TRP A 134 -4.74 -12.82 -4.04
N THR A 135 -5.21 -13.53 -5.06
CA THR A 135 -4.90 -14.96 -5.24
C THR A 135 -3.43 -15.15 -5.61
N GLU A 136 -2.87 -14.25 -6.42
CA GLU A 136 -1.45 -14.32 -6.79
C GLU A 136 -0.53 -13.72 -5.72
N LEU A 137 -0.96 -12.62 -5.10
CA LEU A 137 -0.12 -11.79 -4.22
C LEU A 137 -0.08 -12.27 -2.77
N ALA A 138 -1.22 -12.71 -2.21
CA ALA A 138 -1.30 -13.09 -0.81
C ALA A 138 -0.73 -14.49 -0.55
N ARG A 139 -0.45 -14.80 0.71
CA ARG A 139 0.00 -16.12 1.14
C ARG A 139 -0.78 -16.59 2.36
N ASP A 140 -1.06 -17.89 2.38
CA ASP A 140 -1.66 -18.54 3.53
C ASP A 140 -0.65 -18.70 4.67
N TYR A 141 -1.13 -18.52 5.89
CA TYR A 141 -0.37 -18.70 7.12
C TYR A 141 -1.28 -19.26 8.22
N GLU A 142 -0.69 -19.98 9.16
CA GLU A 142 -1.36 -20.54 10.33
C GLU A 142 -1.46 -19.48 11.46
N LEU A 143 -2.57 -19.49 12.19
CA LEU A 143 -2.92 -18.51 13.23
C LEU A 143 -2.28 -18.75 14.60
#